data_AF-A0A6P6AXT2-F1
#
_entry.id   AF-A0A6P6AXT2-F1
#
_cell.length_a   1.000
_cell.length_b   1.000
_cell.length_c   1.000
_cell.angle_alpha   90.00
_cell.angle_beta   90.00
_cell.angle_gamma   90.00
#
_symmetry.space_group_name_H-M   'P 1'
#
loop_
_entity.id
_entity.type
_entity.pdbx_description
1 polymer ?
#
loop_
_entity_poly.entity_id
_entity_poly.type
_entity_poly.pdbx_seq_one_letter_code
_entity_poly.pdbx_strand_id
1 'polypeptide(L)'
;MEVKGVKLKVLGRGAYGVVHLVETTSPCSGLFAVKSAPLTKSFSLSKEWEIFKKFIGCPNIVQCFGGFTSFERDGGGYIHSDLKPENILVFPSQTGSDLNTLKIADFGLARQCGEKDIPQLWEYGFRGTADYMSPESVMGEISGALDIWSLGCIIVEMISGKMPWNYRQPERFEKQAFEWRITQNPRKHVKYWEGFLNKVFC
;
A
#
# COMPACT_ATOMS: atom_id res chain seq x y z
N MET A 1 11.25 26.85 -6.11
CA MET A 1 10.63 27.06 -7.45
C MET A 1 9.28 26.38 -7.44
N GLU A 2 8.22 27.12 -7.67
CA GLU A 2 6.87 26.57 -7.79
C GLU A 2 6.73 25.88 -9.15
N VAL A 3 6.47 24.56 -9.15
CA VAL A 3 6.26 23.81 -10.38
C VAL A 3 4.90 24.23 -10.96
N LYS A 4 4.92 24.96 -12.08
CA LYS A 4 3.71 25.30 -12.81
C LYS A 4 3.30 24.12 -13.68
N GLY A 5 2.15 23.53 -13.38
CA GLY A 5 1.60 22.41 -14.14
C GLY A 5 0.08 22.48 -14.28
N VAL A 6 -0.43 21.94 -15.37
CA VAL A 6 -1.86 21.89 -15.68
C VAL A 6 -2.38 20.49 -15.31
N LYS A 7 -3.42 20.42 -14.48
CA LYS A 7 -4.11 19.16 -14.18
C LYS A 7 -4.90 18.71 -15.42
N LEU A 8 -4.53 17.57 -15.98
CA LEU A 8 -5.15 17.02 -17.17
C LEU A 8 -6.35 16.11 -16.84
N LYS A 9 -6.13 15.13 -15.95
CA LYS A 9 -7.17 14.16 -15.56
C LYS A 9 -6.95 13.62 -14.16
N VAL A 10 -8.02 13.15 -13.52
CA VAL A 10 -7.91 12.38 -12.28
C VAL A 10 -7.47 10.96 -12.64
N LEU A 11 -6.39 10.49 -12.00
CA LEU A 11 -5.89 9.12 -12.13
C LEU A 11 -6.48 8.19 -11.07
N GLY A 12 -6.74 8.71 -9.87
CA GLY A 12 -7.30 7.94 -8.77
C GLY A 12 -7.73 8.80 -7.59
N ARG A 13 -8.64 8.26 -6.77
CA ARG A 13 -9.09 8.86 -5.51
C ARG A 13 -8.88 7.83 -4.41
N GLY A 14 -8.05 8.16 -3.43
CA GLY A 14 -7.81 7.34 -2.25
C GLY A 14 -8.40 7.97 -1.00
N ALA A 15 -8.36 7.22 0.11
CA ALA A 15 -8.80 7.71 1.42
C ALA A 15 -8.04 8.97 1.86
N TYR A 16 -6.80 9.16 1.40
CA TYR A 16 -5.91 10.23 1.84
C TYR A 16 -5.68 11.34 0.81
N GLY A 17 -6.29 11.26 -0.37
CA GLY A 17 -6.11 12.30 -1.39
C GLY A 17 -6.56 11.89 -2.78
N VAL A 18 -6.30 12.76 -3.75
CA VAL A 18 -6.62 12.55 -5.15
C VAL A 18 -5.33 12.65 -5.97
N VAL A 19 -5.10 11.67 -6.83
CA VAL A 19 -3.99 11.64 -7.77
C VAL A 19 -4.46 12.19 -9.11
N HIS A 20 -3.75 13.19 -9.63
CA HIS A 20 -4.00 13.78 -10.93
C HIS A 20 -2.83 13.53 -11.86
N LEU A 21 -3.10 13.34 -13.14
CA LEU A 21 -2.12 13.51 -14.20
C LEU A 21 -1.92 15.01 -14.40
N VAL A 22 -0.68 15.46 -14.29
CA VAL A 22 -0.29 16.85 -14.44
C VAL A 22 0.77 16.93 -15.52
N GLU A 23 0.57 17.83 -16.46
CA GLU A 23 1.60 18.21 -17.43
C GLU A 23 2.31 19.46 -16.91
N THR A 24 3.62 19.38 -16.76
CA THR A 24 4.46 20.51 -16.35
C THR A 24 5.18 21.06 -17.56
N THR A 25 5.37 22.38 -17.61
CA THR A 25 6.10 23.06 -18.69
C THR A 25 7.41 23.71 -18.23
N SER A 26 7.65 23.77 -16.91
CA SER A 26 8.88 24.29 -16.29
C SER A 26 8.99 23.79 -14.85
N PRO A 27 10.19 23.42 -14.34
CA PRO A 27 11.50 23.45 -14.99
C PRO A 27 11.80 22.25 -15.92
N CYS A 28 10.97 21.21 -15.88
CA CYS A 28 11.04 20.07 -16.80
C CYS A 28 9.69 19.91 -17.50
N SER A 29 9.71 19.76 -18.82
CA SER A 29 8.51 19.36 -19.57
C SER A 29 8.26 17.87 -19.36
N GLY A 30 7.05 17.50 -18.91
CA GLY A 30 6.74 16.10 -18.69
C GLY A 30 5.38 15.85 -18.05
N LEU A 31 4.98 14.58 -18.05
CA LEU A 31 3.78 14.09 -17.40
C LEU A 31 4.12 13.51 -16.03
N PHE A 32 3.40 13.98 -15.01
CA PHE A 32 3.60 13.58 -13.62
C PHE A 32 2.28 13.16 -12.98
N ALA A 33 2.35 12.15 -12.12
CA ALA A 33 1.27 11.87 -11.19
C ALA A 33 1.45 12.73 -9.93
N VAL A 34 0.49 13.61 -9.64
CA VAL A 34 0.53 14.49 -8.47
C VAL A 34 -0.58 14.10 -7.51
N LYS A 35 -0.19 13.65 -6.32
CA LYS A 35 -1.09 13.37 -5.20
C LYS A 35 -1.35 14.68 -4.44
N SER A 36 -2.61 15.00 -4.21
CA SER A 36 -3.02 16.19 -3.45
C SER A 36 -4.03 15.79 -2.37
N ALA A 37 -4.00 16.45 -1.22
CA ALA A 37 -4.90 16.17 -0.10
C ALA A 37 -5.41 17.47 0.53
N PRO A 38 -6.60 17.47 1.15
CA PRO A 38 -7.02 18.56 2.03
C PRO A 38 -6.01 18.79 3.16
N LEU A 39 -5.94 20.01 3.69
CA LEU A 39 -5.04 20.36 4.80
C LEU A 39 -5.19 19.44 6.01
N THR A 40 -6.40 18.97 6.30
CA THR A 40 -6.69 18.02 7.39
C THR A 40 -6.01 16.67 7.23
N LYS A 41 -5.61 16.30 6.01
CA LYS A 41 -4.90 15.05 5.68
C LYS A 41 -3.44 15.28 5.26
N SER A 42 -2.94 16.51 5.40
CA SER A 42 -1.57 16.89 4.99
C SER A 42 -0.46 16.07 5.66
N PHE A 43 -0.66 15.66 6.92
CA PHE A 43 0.29 14.81 7.66
C PHE A 43 0.60 13.50 6.93
N SER A 44 -0.41 12.88 6.29
CA SER A 44 -0.23 11.63 5.54
C SER A 44 0.67 11.84 4.32
N LEU A 45 0.48 12.93 3.58
CA LEU A 45 1.34 13.28 2.43
C LEU A 45 2.77 13.63 2.87
N SER A 46 2.93 14.40 3.95
CA SER A 46 4.25 14.73 4.48
C SER A 46 5.01 13.48 4.94
N LYS A 47 4.33 12.54 5.57
CA LYS A 47 4.92 11.27 5.99
C LYS A 47 5.33 10.42 4.79
N GLU A 48 4.44 10.27 3.81
CA GLU A 48 4.71 9.52 2.57
C GLU A 48 5.95 10.09 1.84
N TRP A 49 6.08 11.42 1.80
CA TRP A 49 7.25 12.10 1.26
C TRP A 49 8.57 11.74 1.99
N GLU A 50 8.57 11.75 3.32
CA GLU A 50 9.76 11.38 4.11
C GLU A 50 10.17 9.92 3.90
N ILE A 51 9.21 9.02 3.67
CA ILE A 51 9.48 7.62 3.35
C ILE A 51 10.08 7.51 1.94
N PHE A 52 9.50 8.18 0.95
CA PHE A 52 9.99 8.13 -0.43
C PHE A 52 11.43 8.63 -0.58
N LYS A 53 11.84 9.65 0.20
CA LYS A 53 13.24 10.13 0.21
C LYS A 53 14.25 9.01 0.51
N LYS A 54 13.88 8.05 1.36
CA LYS A 54 14.75 6.92 1.73
C LYS A 54 14.86 5.86 0.64
N PHE A 55 13.93 5.84 -0.32
CA PHE A 55 13.89 4.89 -1.43
C PHE A 55 14.28 5.51 -2.78
N ILE A 56 14.91 6.69 -2.77
CA ILE A 56 15.47 7.29 -3.98
C ILE A 56 16.49 6.33 -4.60
N GLY A 57 16.30 6.01 -5.88
CA GLY A 57 17.15 5.07 -6.63
C GLY A 57 16.72 3.61 -6.55
N CYS A 58 15.71 3.26 -5.76
CA CYS A 58 15.17 1.90 -5.73
C CYS A 58 14.37 1.59 -7.01
N PRO A 59 14.78 0.61 -7.84
CA PRO A 59 14.19 0.40 -9.16
C PRO A 59 12.70 -0.04 -9.09
N ASN A 60 12.31 -0.76 -8.05
CA ASN A 60 10.97 -1.33 -7.86
C ASN A 60 10.06 -0.49 -6.95
N ILE A 61 10.46 0.72 -6.59
CA ILE A 61 9.61 1.68 -5.87
C ILE A 61 9.40 2.91 -6.75
N VAL A 62 8.18 3.44 -6.77
CA VAL A 62 7.88 4.67 -7.51
C VAL A 62 8.75 5.82 -6.97
N GLN A 63 9.38 6.55 -7.89
CA GLN A 63 10.27 7.64 -7.54
C GLN A 63 9.45 8.94 -7.43
N CYS A 64 9.58 9.62 -6.30
CA CYS A 64 8.94 10.91 -6.06
C CYS A 64 9.91 12.04 -6.40
N PHE A 65 9.48 12.97 -7.26
CA PHE A 65 10.25 14.15 -7.65
C PHE A 65 9.58 15.39 -7.05
N GLY A 66 10.11 15.91 -5.93
CA GLY A 66 9.45 17.03 -5.24
C GLY A 66 10.11 17.56 -3.96
N GLY A 67 11.36 18.02 -4.04
CA GLY A 67 12.06 18.78 -2.98
C GLY A 67 13.50 18.31 -2.76
N PHE A 68 14.50 19.15 -3.09
CA PHE A 68 15.91 18.85 -2.86
C PHE A 68 16.23 18.74 -1.36
N THR A 69 16.69 17.59 -0.90
CA THR A 69 17.52 17.44 0.31
C THR A 69 18.39 16.19 0.20
N SER A 70 19.66 16.34 0.55
CA SER A 70 20.74 15.35 0.54
C SER A 70 20.63 14.30 1.67
N PHE A 71 21.25 13.15 1.41
CA PHE A 71 21.17 11.90 2.18
C PHE A 71 21.80 11.94 3.58
N GLU A 72 21.14 11.30 4.54
CA GLU A 72 21.77 10.40 5.51
C GLU A 72 21.04 9.05 5.47
N ARG A 73 21.80 7.95 5.33
CA ARG A 73 21.28 6.58 5.29
C ARG A 73 21.12 6.07 6.72
N ASP A 74 19.98 6.38 7.34
CA ASP A 74 19.55 5.63 8.51
C ASP A 74 18.81 4.37 8.05
N GLY A 75 19.53 3.25 8.12
CA GLY A 75 19.08 1.91 7.76
C GLY A 75 18.00 1.35 8.69
N GLY A 76 16.80 1.92 8.63
CA GLY A 76 15.59 1.34 9.21
C GLY A 76 14.71 0.71 8.12
N GLY A 77 14.27 -0.53 8.34
CA GLY A 77 13.25 -1.17 7.50
C GLY A 77 11.89 -0.48 7.63
N TYR A 78 11.09 -0.51 6.56
CA TYR A 78 9.72 0.00 6.52
C TYR A 78 8.73 -1.14 6.23
N ILE A 79 7.55 -1.03 6.83
CA ILE A 79 6.40 -1.90 6.61
C ILE A 79 5.39 -1.06 5.83
N HIS A 80 4.96 -1.51 4.65
CA HIS A 80 4.03 -0.80 3.78
C HIS A 80 2.61 -0.73 4.37
N SER A 81 2.14 -1.81 5.00
CA SER A 81 0.85 -1.89 5.72
C SER A 81 -0.42 -1.72 4.89
N ASP A 82 -0.29 -1.68 3.55
CA ASP A 82 -1.43 -1.62 2.61
C ASP A 82 -1.01 -2.15 1.24
N LEU A 83 -0.25 -3.24 1.20
CA LEU A 83 0.08 -3.87 -0.08
C LEU A 83 -1.17 -4.51 -0.68
N LYS A 84 -1.45 -4.15 -1.92
CA LYS A 84 -2.57 -4.64 -2.73
C LYS A 84 -2.29 -4.37 -4.21
N PRO A 85 -2.99 -5.02 -5.15
CA PRO A 85 -2.77 -4.83 -6.58
C PRO A 85 -2.87 -3.37 -7.02
N GLU A 86 -3.76 -2.57 -6.44
CA GLU A 86 -3.94 -1.16 -6.75
C GLU A 86 -2.74 -0.29 -6.39
N ASN A 87 -1.88 -0.78 -5.47
CA ASN A 87 -0.66 -0.12 -5.04
C ASN A 87 0.59 -0.67 -5.77
N ILE A 88 0.41 -1.55 -6.77
CA ILE A 88 1.47 -2.04 -7.66
C ILE A 88 1.24 -1.46 -9.07
N LEU A 89 2.10 -0.51 -9.46
CA LEU A 89 2.01 0.14 -10.75
C LEU A 89 2.77 -0.66 -11.82
N VAL A 90 2.15 -0.80 -12.98
CA VAL A 90 2.71 -1.49 -14.15
C VAL A 90 3.27 -0.46 -15.13
N PHE A 91 4.56 -0.56 -15.42
CA PHE A 91 5.24 0.24 -16.44
C PHE A 91 5.52 -0.66 -17.65
N PRO A 92 4.94 -0.37 -18.82
CA PRO A 92 5.17 -1.15 -20.02
C PRO A 92 6.66 -1.23 -20.38
N SER A 93 7.09 -2.39 -20.85
CA SER A 93 8.41 -2.52 -21.44
C SER A 93 8.57 -1.59 -22.66
N GLN A 94 9.70 -0.89 -22.75
CA GLN A 94 10.00 0.01 -23.87
C GLN A 94 10.39 -0.73 -25.14
N THR A 95 10.87 -1.97 -25.01
CA THR A 95 11.37 -2.81 -26.10
C THR A 95 10.31 -3.80 -26.59
N GLY A 96 9.24 -4.01 -25.82
CA GLY A 96 8.17 -4.98 -26.11
C GLY A 96 8.59 -6.46 -25.97
N SER A 97 9.89 -6.75 -25.87
CA SER A 97 10.46 -8.08 -25.64
C SER A 97 10.68 -8.39 -24.16
N ASP A 98 10.86 -7.36 -23.33
CA ASP A 98 11.07 -7.53 -21.89
C ASP A 98 9.76 -7.53 -21.11
N LEU A 99 9.79 -8.11 -19.90
CA LEU A 99 8.65 -8.06 -18.98
C LEU A 99 8.35 -6.61 -18.56
N ASN A 100 7.08 -6.33 -18.30
CA ASN A 100 6.67 -5.05 -17.71
C ASN A 100 7.36 -4.85 -16.36
N THR A 101 7.77 -3.61 -16.08
CA THR A 101 8.36 -3.26 -14.79
C THR A 101 7.25 -2.98 -13.78
N LEU A 102 7.26 -3.68 -12.65
CA LEU A 102 6.35 -3.42 -11.54
C LEU A 102 7.01 -2.53 -10.50
N LYS A 103 6.27 -1.54 -9.99
CA LYS A 103 6.74 -0.67 -8.90
C LYS A 103 5.68 -0.49 -7.82
N ILE A 104 6.11 -0.58 -6.56
CA ILE A 104 5.25 -0.34 -5.39
C ILE A 104 5.03 1.17 -5.20
N ALA A 105 3.81 1.54 -4.83
CA ALA A 105 3.33 2.90 -4.62
C ALA A 105 2.44 3.01 -3.37
N ASP A 106 2.11 4.24 -2.97
CA ASP A 106 1.20 4.59 -1.85
C ASP A 106 1.68 4.16 -0.46
N PHE A 107 2.65 4.91 0.08
CA PHE A 107 3.20 4.70 1.42
C PHE A 107 2.42 5.47 2.51
N GLY A 108 1.19 5.89 2.24
CA GLY A 108 0.39 6.70 3.18
C GLY A 108 0.15 6.02 4.53
N LEU A 109 0.17 4.67 4.55
CA LEU A 109 0.03 3.84 5.76
C LEU A 109 1.34 3.24 6.26
N ALA A 110 2.45 3.44 5.56
CA ALA A 110 3.70 2.78 5.86
C ALA A 110 4.31 3.22 7.20
N ARG A 111 5.05 2.34 7.88
CA ARG A 111 5.62 2.56 9.22
C ARG A 111 7.06 2.12 9.27
N GLN A 112 7.83 2.70 10.18
CA GLN A 112 9.16 2.19 10.47
C GLN A 112 9.05 0.93 11.35
N CYS A 113 9.87 -0.08 11.10
CA CYS A 113 9.93 -1.26 11.97
C CYS A 113 10.19 -0.83 13.42
N GLY A 114 9.37 -1.30 14.36
CA GLY A 114 9.47 -0.95 15.79
C GLY A 114 8.76 0.32 16.21
N GLU A 115 8.10 1.05 15.29
CA GLU A 115 7.21 2.16 15.63
C GLU A 115 6.03 1.63 16.46
N LYS A 116 5.83 2.16 17.68
CA LYS A 116 4.69 1.78 18.53
C LYS A 116 3.40 2.35 17.96
N ASP A 117 2.36 1.54 18.00
CA ASP A 117 1.07 1.96 17.50
C ASP A 117 0.42 3.02 18.39
N ILE A 118 -0.36 3.91 17.78
CA ILE A 118 -1.19 4.89 18.50
C ILE A 118 -2.64 4.39 18.42
N PRO A 119 -3.21 3.85 19.52
CA PRO A 119 -4.53 3.23 19.51
C PRO A 119 -5.67 4.19 19.13
N GLN A 120 -5.51 5.50 19.36
CA GLN A 120 -6.58 6.49 19.18
C GLN A 120 -6.82 6.95 17.73
N LEU A 121 -5.99 6.54 16.75
CA LEU A 121 -6.09 7.01 15.36
C LEU A 121 -7.09 6.24 14.45
N TRP A 122 -7.93 5.37 15.00
CA TRP A 122 -8.63 4.32 14.23
C TRP A 122 -10.14 4.50 14.38
N GLU A 123 -10.80 4.93 13.31
CA GLU A 123 -12.25 5.12 13.31
C GLU A 123 -13.01 3.77 13.35
N TYR A 124 -12.37 2.66 12.93
CA TYR A 124 -12.99 1.32 12.85
C TYR A 124 -12.11 0.16 13.35
N GLY A 125 -11.00 0.43 14.04
CA GLY A 125 -10.19 -0.62 14.68
C GLY A 125 -9.37 -1.54 13.76
N PHE A 126 -9.32 -1.29 12.43
CA PHE A 126 -8.44 -1.98 11.47
C PHE A 126 -7.68 -0.99 10.57
N ARG A 127 -6.49 -1.37 10.09
CA ARG A 127 -5.62 -0.59 9.19
C ARG A 127 -5.31 -1.37 7.91
N GLY A 128 -5.25 -0.66 6.78
CA GLY A 128 -5.03 -1.25 5.46
C GLY A 128 -6.32 -1.73 4.81
N THR A 129 -6.18 -2.50 3.73
CA THR A 129 -7.30 -3.05 2.97
C THR A 129 -7.62 -4.45 3.46
N ALA A 130 -8.82 -4.64 4.01
CA ALA A 130 -9.32 -5.87 4.63
C ALA A 130 -8.96 -7.15 3.87
N ASP A 131 -9.14 -7.12 2.55
CA ASP A 131 -8.89 -8.24 1.66
C ASP A 131 -7.42 -8.64 1.50
N TYR A 132 -6.47 -7.93 2.12
CA TYR A 132 -5.05 -8.26 2.06
C TYR A 132 -4.40 -8.28 3.45
N MET A 133 -5.20 -8.13 4.52
CA MET A 133 -4.71 -8.14 5.90
C MET A 133 -4.43 -9.56 6.39
N SER A 134 -3.36 -9.70 7.17
CA SER A 134 -3.09 -10.90 7.95
C SER A 134 -3.89 -10.92 9.25
N PRO A 135 -4.16 -12.09 9.83
CA PRO A 135 -4.93 -12.20 11.07
C PRO A 135 -4.26 -11.44 12.23
N GLU A 136 -2.94 -11.44 12.33
CA GLU A 136 -2.21 -10.67 13.34
C GLU A 136 -2.30 -9.15 13.12
N SER A 137 -2.44 -8.69 11.87
CA SER A 137 -2.74 -7.28 11.55
C SER A 137 -4.07 -6.82 12.18
N VAL A 138 -5.08 -7.69 12.11
CA VAL A 138 -6.41 -7.47 12.68
C VAL A 138 -6.35 -7.39 14.22
N MET A 139 -5.35 -8.03 14.83
CA MET A 139 -5.07 -7.95 16.27
C MET A 139 -4.28 -6.70 16.67
N GLY A 140 -3.81 -5.91 15.71
CA GLY A 140 -2.97 -4.73 15.93
C GLY A 140 -1.47 -5.05 16.05
N GLU A 141 -1.04 -6.25 15.66
CA GLU A 141 0.39 -6.56 15.59
C GLU A 141 0.99 -5.97 14.32
N ILE A 142 2.06 -5.17 14.47
CA ILE A 142 2.75 -4.54 13.36
C ILE A 142 4.13 -5.18 13.19
N SER A 143 4.32 -5.88 12.07
CA SER A 143 5.62 -6.45 11.70
C SER A 143 5.80 -6.53 10.18
N GLY A 144 7.02 -6.78 9.71
CA GLY A 144 7.28 -7.01 8.28
C GLY A 144 6.54 -8.23 7.71
N ALA A 145 6.09 -9.17 8.56
CA ALA A 145 5.32 -10.33 8.12
C ALA A 145 3.95 -9.95 7.51
N LEU A 146 3.42 -8.78 7.88
CA LEU A 146 2.17 -8.24 7.34
C LEU A 146 2.25 -8.09 5.82
N ASP A 147 3.32 -7.46 5.32
CA ASP A 147 3.50 -7.22 3.89
C ASP A 147 3.72 -8.53 3.11
N ILE A 148 4.37 -9.52 3.73
CA ILE A 148 4.56 -10.86 3.15
C ILE A 148 3.20 -11.55 2.95
N TRP A 149 2.31 -11.46 3.94
CA TRP A 149 0.95 -12.00 3.83
C TRP A 149 0.18 -11.33 2.69
N SER A 150 0.19 -9.99 2.65
CA SER A 150 -0.47 -9.23 1.61
C SER A 150 0.05 -9.59 0.21
N LEU A 151 1.37 -9.78 0.06
CA LEU A 151 1.98 -10.23 -1.19
C LEU A 151 1.50 -11.64 -1.60
N GLY A 152 1.38 -12.57 -0.64
CA GLY A 152 0.81 -13.89 -0.90
C GLY A 152 -0.62 -13.82 -1.44
N CYS A 153 -1.45 -12.94 -0.88
CA CYS A 153 -2.81 -12.68 -1.35
C CYS A 153 -2.83 -12.16 -2.80
N ILE A 154 -1.97 -11.21 -3.13
CA ILE A 154 -1.82 -10.64 -4.47
C ILE A 154 -1.43 -11.72 -5.48
N ILE A 155 -0.49 -12.60 -5.14
CA ILE A 155 -0.05 -13.69 -6.02
C ILE A 155 -1.20 -14.66 -6.33
N VAL A 156 -1.98 -15.03 -5.32
CA VAL A 156 -3.17 -15.89 -5.49
C VAL A 156 -4.18 -15.24 -6.42
N GLU A 157 -4.41 -13.94 -6.26
CA GLU A 157 -5.32 -13.20 -7.12
C GLU A 157 -4.85 -13.18 -8.57
N MET A 158 -3.57 -12.88 -8.79
CA MET A 158 -2.98 -12.85 -10.13
C MET A 158 -3.06 -14.22 -10.83
N ILE A 159 -2.83 -15.31 -10.11
CA ILE A 159 -2.87 -16.67 -10.67
C ILE A 159 -4.31 -17.13 -10.94
N SER A 160 -5.23 -16.86 -10.01
CA SER A 160 -6.60 -17.38 -10.09
C SER A 160 -7.58 -16.46 -10.82
N GLY A 161 -7.22 -15.19 -11.04
CA GLY A 161 -8.11 -14.13 -11.53
C GLY A 161 -9.26 -13.81 -10.57
N LYS A 162 -9.19 -14.27 -9.31
CA LYS A 162 -10.24 -14.14 -8.30
C LYS A 162 -9.63 -13.64 -7.00
N MET A 163 -10.38 -12.83 -6.26
CA MET A 163 -9.99 -12.42 -4.91
C MET A 163 -9.64 -13.66 -4.06
N PRO A 164 -8.57 -13.60 -3.25
CA PRO A 164 -8.14 -14.71 -2.40
C PRO A 164 -9.24 -15.12 -1.41
N TRP A 165 -10.10 -14.17 -1.07
CA TRP A 165 -11.25 -14.35 -0.21
C TRP A 165 -12.55 -14.05 -0.96
N ASN A 166 -13.53 -14.95 -0.85
CA ASN A 166 -14.86 -14.73 -1.43
C ASN A 166 -15.75 -14.06 -0.38
N TYR A 167 -15.42 -12.83 0.04
CA TYR A 167 -16.29 -12.05 0.90
C TYR A 167 -17.43 -11.48 0.06
N ARG A 168 -18.48 -12.27 -0.18
CA ARG A 168 -19.68 -11.80 -0.89
C ARG A 168 -20.40 -10.63 -0.18
N GLN A 169 -19.97 -10.22 1.02
CA GLN A 169 -20.54 -9.13 1.82
C GLN A 169 -19.46 -8.48 2.73
N PRO A 170 -19.17 -7.17 2.63
CA PRO A 170 -18.19 -6.46 3.47
C PRO A 170 -18.49 -6.54 4.97
N GLU A 171 -19.76 -6.54 5.35
CA GLU A 171 -20.25 -6.68 6.74
C GLU A 171 -19.79 -7.99 7.40
N ARG A 172 -19.51 -9.04 6.60
CA ARG A 172 -18.98 -10.30 7.10
C ARG A 172 -17.49 -10.24 7.40
N PHE A 173 -16.72 -9.37 6.74
CA PHE A 173 -15.32 -9.19 7.10
C PHE A 173 -15.22 -8.49 8.45
N GLU A 174 -15.96 -7.40 8.68
CA GLU A 174 -15.96 -6.73 9.99
C GLU A 174 -16.39 -7.68 11.10
N LYS A 175 -17.44 -8.48 10.88
CA LYS A 175 -17.88 -9.49 11.82
C LYS A 175 -16.85 -10.61 12.02
N GLN A 176 -16.18 -11.08 10.97
CA GLN A 176 -15.13 -12.10 11.06
C GLN A 176 -13.86 -11.58 11.69
N ALA A 177 -13.43 -10.37 11.36
CA ALA A 177 -12.30 -9.66 11.95
C ALA A 177 -12.55 -9.37 13.43
N PHE A 178 -13.78 -8.98 13.78
CA PHE A 178 -14.23 -8.86 15.17
C PHE A 178 -14.25 -10.23 15.87
N GLU A 179 -14.78 -11.27 15.23
CA GLU A 179 -14.74 -12.66 15.74
C GLU A 179 -13.30 -13.17 15.91
N TRP A 180 -12.37 -12.82 15.02
CA TRP A 180 -10.95 -13.15 15.13
C TRP A 180 -10.33 -12.45 16.32
N ARG A 181 -10.63 -11.16 16.50
CA ARG A 181 -10.15 -10.34 17.62
C ARG A 181 -10.60 -10.86 18.99
N ILE A 182 -11.83 -11.35 19.11
CA ILE A 182 -12.37 -11.86 20.37
C ILE A 182 -12.00 -13.34 20.62
N THR A 183 -11.80 -14.16 19.58
CA THR A 183 -11.66 -15.60 19.79
C THR A 183 -10.27 -16.04 20.21
N GLN A 184 -9.19 -15.31 19.84
CA GLN A 184 -7.80 -15.67 20.21
C GLN A 184 -7.49 -17.17 20.05
N ASN A 185 -8.16 -17.85 19.11
CA ASN A 185 -8.22 -19.31 19.05
C ASN A 185 -7.41 -19.82 17.86
N PRO A 186 -6.15 -20.21 18.06
CA PRO A 186 -5.25 -20.61 16.98
C PRO A 186 -5.80 -21.74 16.10
N ARG A 187 -6.67 -22.62 16.61
CA ARG A 187 -7.25 -23.73 15.84
C ARG A 187 -8.23 -23.27 14.76
N LYS A 188 -8.92 -22.15 14.96
CA LYS A 188 -9.77 -21.57 13.91
C LYS A 188 -8.91 -20.91 12.84
N HIS A 189 -7.85 -20.20 13.24
CA HIS A 189 -6.88 -19.59 12.31
C HIS A 189 -6.22 -20.63 11.39
N VAL A 190 -5.82 -21.79 11.92
CA VAL A 190 -5.22 -22.88 11.13
C VAL A 190 -6.17 -23.38 10.05
N LYS A 191 -7.48 -23.52 10.30
CA LYS A 191 -8.44 -23.95 9.27
C LYS A 191 -8.60 -22.94 8.13
N TYR A 192 -8.53 -21.65 8.44
CA TYR A 192 -8.55 -20.60 7.40
C TYR A 192 -7.25 -20.61 6.60
N TRP A 193 -6.11 -20.84 7.25
CA TRP A 193 -4.81 -20.98 6.62
C TRP A 193 -4.72 -22.22 5.72
N GLU A 194 -5.19 -23.38 6.19
CA GLU A 194 -5.30 -24.60 5.39
C GLU A 194 -6.23 -24.38 4.19
N GLY A 195 -7.37 -23.71 4.38
CA GLY A 195 -8.27 -23.36 3.29
C GLY A 195 -7.66 -22.39 2.27
N PHE A 196 -6.77 -21.49 2.70
CA PHE A 196 -6.00 -20.61 1.82
C PHE A 196 -4.92 -21.40 1.08
N LEU A 197 -4.04 -22.12 1.79
CA LEU A 197 -2.97 -22.93 1.20
C LEU A 197 -3.51 -23.98 0.23
N ASN A 198 -4.61 -24.64 0.53
CA ASN A 198 -5.27 -25.60 -0.36
C ASN A 198 -5.89 -24.95 -1.62
N LYS A 199 -6.06 -23.62 -1.66
CA LYS A 199 -6.43 -22.90 -2.89
C LYS A 199 -5.21 -22.42 -3.68
N VAL A 200 -4.08 -22.23 -3.01
CA VAL A 200 -2.83 -21.74 -3.61
C VAL A 200 -2.04 -22.88 -4.26
N PHE A 201 -2.02 -24.07 -3.63
CA PHE A 201 -1.13 -25.17 -3.96
C PHE A 201 -1.83 -26.44 -4.46
N CYS A 202 -3.08 -26.35 -4.91
CA CYS A 202 -3.82 -27.46 -5.54
C CYS A 202 -3.93 -27.30 -7.06
#